data_AF-A0A9W9CUK4-F1
#
_entry.id   AF-A0A9W9CUK4-F1
#
_cell.length_a   1.000
_cell.length_b   1.000
_cell.length_c   1.000
_cell.angle_alpha   90.00
_cell.angle_beta   90.00
_cell.angle_gamma   90.00
#
_symmetry.space_group_name_H-M   'P 1'
#
loop_
_entity.id
_entity.type
_entity.pdbx_description
1 polymer ?
#
loop_
_entity_poly.entity_id
_entity_poly.type
_entity_poly.pdbx_seq_one_letter_code
_entity_poly.pdbx_strand_id
1 'polypeptide(L)'
;MSARNPPSAPLVVILGSTGTGKSELAVDLAVRFNGEIINADAMQMYKGLPIITNKISQEEQRSIPHHLLGNISLDEETWIVGVFKREANRLIQEIRGRGHLPIVVGGTHYYTKALLFKDTLVASEDETSILPPAHDNSREHPILEDTTEAMRKKLQEVDPIMADRWHPNDRRKIRRSLEIFLTTGKRASDIYAEQQKRKAAEAAAQSDAEPTADPLLFWVHTEKQALRDRLDRRVDKMLDAGLMDEIIQMNNYLRTRSDTFDSTRGIWQSIGFKEFQPFLGAIEAGVTGDELEKLRLDCLEKMKTATRQYAKYQMKWIPKQMMPLLKERGSLDKLYVLDSTDVSQYAGQVTDKAIILTEKFLAGDAMAPPPSISEFAREVLTTAEAVPSLQDTRCNKYCELCGTTLLTERSWRIHLRAKAHQRRVRQSKRTALTSILKS
;
A
#
# COMPACT_ATOMS: atom_id res chain seq x y z
N MET A 1 -36.29 4.92 3.33
CA MET A 1 -34.96 5.21 2.74
C MET A 1 -34.97 6.69 2.41
N SER A 2 -34.36 7.53 3.25
CA SER A 2 -34.42 8.99 3.06
C SER A 2 -33.51 9.42 1.91
N ALA A 3 -34.04 10.26 1.01
CA ALA A 3 -33.26 11.00 0.03
C ALA A 3 -32.08 11.70 0.73
N ARG A 4 -30.90 11.68 0.10
CA ARG A 4 -29.74 12.43 0.60
C ARG A 4 -29.79 13.83 -0.02
N ASN A 5 -29.20 14.81 0.64
CA ASN A 5 -28.87 16.03 -0.09
C ASN A 5 -27.69 15.72 -1.02
N PRO A 6 -27.60 16.39 -2.18
CA PRO A 6 -26.42 16.32 -3.03
C PRO A 6 -25.15 16.57 -2.19
N PRO A 7 -24.05 15.84 -2.47
CA PRO A 7 -22.81 15.98 -1.70
C PRO A 7 -22.27 17.41 -1.83
N SER A 8 -21.99 18.05 -0.70
CA SER A 8 -21.44 19.42 -0.69
C SER A 8 -19.99 19.48 -1.21
N ALA A 9 -19.27 18.36 -1.13
CA ALA A 9 -17.88 18.23 -1.54
C ALA A 9 -17.63 16.81 -2.10
N PRO A 10 -18.16 16.47 -3.29
CA PRO A 10 -18.05 15.12 -3.84
C PRO A 10 -16.58 14.75 -4.09
N LEU A 11 -16.27 13.48 -3.85
CA LEU A 11 -14.98 12.86 -4.15
C LEU A 11 -15.22 11.41 -4.55
N VAL A 12 -14.77 11.00 -5.73
CA VAL A 12 -14.81 9.58 -6.10
C VAL A 12 -13.45 8.97 -5.82
N VAL A 13 -13.42 7.79 -5.19
CA VAL A 13 -12.17 7.06 -4.93
C VAL A 13 -12.29 5.63 -5.44
N ILE A 14 -11.35 5.24 -6.31
CA ILE A 14 -11.30 3.91 -6.90
C ILE A 14 -10.13 3.12 -6.28
N LEU A 15 -10.50 2.08 -5.55
CA LEU A 15 -9.65 1.14 -4.84
C LEU A 15 -9.64 -0.22 -5.56
N GLY A 16 -8.58 -0.99 -5.31
CA GLY A 16 -8.44 -2.36 -5.82
C GLY A 16 -6.98 -2.74 -6.01
N SER A 17 -6.72 -4.00 -6.38
CA SER A 17 -5.36 -4.46 -6.67
C SER A 17 -4.87 -4.02 -8.05
N THR A 18 -3.58 -4.15 -8.32
CA THR A 18 -3.06 -4.08 -9.70
C THR A 18 -3.76 -5.12 -10.60
N GLY A 19 -3.98 -4.80 -11.87
CA GLY A 19 -4.62 -5.70 -12.85
C GLY A 19 -6.15 -5.83 -12.77
N THR A 20 -6.85 -5.01 -11.98
CA THR A 20 -8.33 -5.09 -11.82
C THR A 20 -9.13 -4.13 -12.71
N GLY A 21 -8.50 -3.24 -13.48
CA GLY A 21 -9.19 -2.27 -14.36
C GLY A 21 -9.38 -0.86 -13.80
N LYS A 22 -8.82 -0.53 -12.62
CA LYS A 22 -9.05 0.76 -11.94
C LYS A 22 -8.85 2.02 -12.81
N SER A 23 -7.80 2.05 -13.64
CA SER A 23 -7.49 3.22 -14.46
C SER A 23 -8.50 3.40 -15.60
N GLU A 24 -8.94 2.31 -16.22
CA GLU A 24 -10.01 2.30 -17.23
C GLU A 24 -11.30 2.87 -16.64
N LEU A 25 -11.69 2.37 -15.45
CA LEU A 25 -12.86 2.90 -14.74
C LEU A 25 -12.74 4.39 -14.40
N ALA A 26 -11.57 4.83 -13.95
CA ALA A 26 -11.33 6.24 -13.61
C ALA A 26 -11.53 7.14 -14.82
N VAL A 27 -11.02 6.73 -15.97
CA VAL A 27 -11.15 7.47 -17.23
C VAL A 27 -12.59 7.45 -17.72
N ASP A 28 -13.34 6.35 -17.59
CA ASP A 28 -14.77 6.27 -17.92
C ASP A 28 -15.62 7.23 -17.09
N LEU A 29 -15.40 7.26 -15.78
CA LEU A 29 -16.08 8.21 -14.91
C LEU A 29 -15.69 9.66 -15.21
N ALA A 30 -14.41 9.92 -15.50
CA ALA A 30 -13.95 11.27 -15.83
C ALA A 30 -14.58 11.81 -17.12
N VAL A 31 -14.65 10.99 -18.18
CA VAL A 31 -15.33 11.34 -19.43
C VAL A 31 -16.81 11.62 -19.18
N ARG A 32 -17.47 10.76 -18.39
CA ARG A 32 -18.92 10.87 -18.16
C ARG A 32 -19.33 12.05 -17.28
N PHE A 33 -18.53 12.37 -16.27
CA PHE A 33 -18.89 13.34 -15.22
C PHE A 33 -18.00 14.58 -15.20
N ASN A 34 -17.34 14.90 -16.33
CA ASN A 34 -16.42 16.03 -16.45
C ASN A 34 -15.39 16.05 -15.29
N GLY A 35 -14.75 14.90 -15.08
CA GLY A 35 -13.85 14.67 -13.97
C GLY A 35 -12.38 14.81 -14.31
N GLU A 36 -11.56 14.97 -13.28
CA GLU A 36 -10.10 14.95 -13.37
C GLU A 36 -9.53 13.90 -12.42
N ILE A 37 -8.47 13.22 -12.85
CA ILE A 37 -7.94 12.05 -12.14
C ILE A 37 -6.73 12.44 -11.29
N ILE A 38 -6.69 11.98 -10.05
CA ILE A 38 -5.54 12.13 -9.14
C ILE A 38 -4.96 10.73 -8.88
N ASN A 39 -3.72 10.52 -9.32
CA ASN A 39 -3.01 9.27 -9.09
C ASN A 39 -2.63 9.11 -7.60
N ALA A 40 -2.95 7.95 -7.04
CA ALA A 40 -2.60 7.50 -5.70
C ALA A 40 -1.80 6.19 -5.73
N ASP A 41 -0.89 6.05 -6.69
CA ASP A 41 0.11 4.98 -6.75
C ASP A 41 1.53 5.55 -6.65
N ALA A 42 2.25 5.16 -5.59
CA ALA A 42 3.57 5.70 -5.26
C ALA A 42 4.62 5.47 -6.35
N MET A 43 4.52 4.38 -7.13
CA MET A 43 5.49 4.10 -8.20
C MET A 43 5.17 4.93 -9.46
N GLN A 44 3.89 5.20 -9.72
CA GLN A 44 3.46 5.96 -10.90
C GLN A 44 3.72 7.47 -10.77
N MET A 45 4.07 7.95 -9.58
CA MET A 45 4.46 9.34 -9.35
C MET A 45 5.82 9.69 -9.98
N TYR A 46 6.70 8.74 -10.26
CA TYR A 46 8.03 9.01 -10.84
C TYR A 46 7.95 9.36 -12.32
N LYS A 47 8.75 10.30 -12.81
CA LYS A 47 8.87 10.68 -14.24
C LYS A 47 9.47 9.54 -15.06
N GLY A 48 9.07 9.44 -16.33
CA GLY A 48 9.51 8.35 -17.22
C GLY A 48 8.96 6.98 -16.81
N LEU A 49 9.59 5.89 -17.25
CA LEU A 49 9.28 4.53 -16.80
C LEU A 49 7.79 4.07 -16.94
N PRO A 50 7.07 4.40 -18.04
CA PRO A 50 5.67 4.00 -18.20
C PRO A 50 5.42 2.49 -18.14
N ILE A 51 6.36 1.65 -18.61
CA ILE A 51 6.14 0.20 -18.72
C ILE A 51 6.25 -0.43 -17.33
N ILE A 52 7.41 -0.34 -16.68
CA ILE A 52 7.69 -0.97 -15.38
C ILE A 52 6.72 -0.50 -14.28
N THR A 53 6.29 0.77 -14.32
CA THR A 53 5.32 1.34 -13.37
C THR A 53 3.85 1.16 -13.81
N ASN A 54 3.62 0.57 -14.99
CA ASN A 54 2.31 0.29 -15.56
C ASN A 54 1.42 1.53 -15.61
N LYS A 55 1.94 2.63 -16.15
CA LYS A 55 1.16 3.85 -16.35
C LYS A 55 0.16 3.64 -17.48
N ILE A 56 -0.99 4.28 -17.33
CA ILE A 56 -1.97 4.37 -18.40
C ILE A 56 -1.37 5.15 -19.58
N SER A 57 -1.53 4.61 -20.80
CA SER A 57 -0.97 5.23 -22.00
C SER A 57 -1.69 6.55 -22.32
N GLN A 58 -1.07 7.46 -23.10
CA GLN A 58 -1.72 8.72 -23.46
C GLN A 58 -3.03 8.50 -24.25
N GLU A 59 -3.08 7.45 -25.07
CA GLU A 59 -4.28 7.06 -25.82
C GLU A 59 -5.40 6.62 -24.87
N GLU A 60 -5.09 5.76 -23.90
CA GLU A 60 -6.04 5.27 -22.90
C GLU A 60 -6.52 6.38 -21.94
N GLN A 61 -5.71 7.43 -21.74
CA GLN A 61 -6.12 8.59 -20.94
C GLN A 61 -7.24 9.41 -21.60
N ARG A 62 -7.46 9.29 -22.91
CA ARG A 62 -8.52 10.00 -23.67
C ARG A 62 -8.56 11.51 -23.41
N SER A 63 -7.38 12.14 -23.32
CA SER A 63 -7.21 13.57 -22.99
C SER A 63 -7.74 14.02 -21.62
N ILE A 64 -8.05 13.09 -20.72
CA ILE A 64 -8.45 13.41 -19.35
C ILE A 64 -7.22 13.86 -18.54
N PRO A 65 -7.28 14.99 -17.81
CA PRO A 65 -6.20 15.42 -16.94
C PRO A 65 -5.87 14.39 -15.86
N HIS A 66 -4.60 14.00 -15.78
CA HIS A 66 -4.05 13.12 -14.74
C HIS A 66 -3.04 13.90 -13.88
N HIS A 67 -3.38 14.08 -12.61
CA HIS A 67 -2.54 14.73 -11.62
C HIS A 67 -1.72 13.71 -10.82
N LEU A 68 -0.56 14.13 -10.33
CA LEU A 68 0.38 13.29 -9.56
C LEU A 68 0.84 12.01 -10.31
N LEU A 69 0.78 12.05 -11.64
CA LEU A 69 1.28 10.99 -12.52
C LEU A 69 2.57 11.48 -13.17
N GLY A 70 3.71 10.89 -12.80
CA GLY A 70 5.01 11.34 -13.29
C GLY A 70 5.42 12.75 -12.83
N ASN A 71 5.15 13.10 -11.58
CA ASN A 71 5.46 14.41 -11.02
C ASN A 71 6.77 14.47 -10.20
N ILE A 72 7.39 13.32 -9.86
CA ILE A 72 8.63 13.21 -9.08
C ILE A 72 9.77 12.81 -10.01
N SER A 73 10.91 13.50 -10.00
CA SER A 73 12.08 13.06 -10.77
C SER A 73 12.74 11.80 -10.19
N LEU A 74 13.55 11.08 -10.97
CA LEU A 74 14.23 9.85 -10.51
C LEU A 74 15.27 10.10 -9.40
N ASP A 75 15.72 11.35 -9.29
CA ASP A 75 16.66 11.85 -8.30
C ASP A 75 16.03 12.55 -7.11
N GLU A 76 14.75 12.87 -7.21
CA GLU A 76 14.00 13.41 -6.09
C GLU A 76 13.68 12.32 -5.07
N GLU A 77 13.63 12.71 -3.80
CA GLU A 77 13.23 11.80 -2.75
C GLU A 77 11.78 11.35 -2.91
N THR A 78 11.52 10.10 -2.53
CA THR A 78 10.15 9.58 -2.53
C THR A 78 9.27 10.42 -1.63
N TRP A 79 8.13 10.86 -2.16
CA TRP A 79 7.16 11.57 -1.36
C TRP A 79 6.68 10.71 -0.20
N ILE A 80 6.76 11.28 1.00
CA ILE A 80 6.11 10.73 2.17
C ILE A 80 4.60 10.99 2.10
N VAL A 81 3.82 10.20 2.83
CA VAL A 81 2.35 10.29 2.84
C VAL A 81 1.82 11.67 3.21
N GLY A 82 2.54 12.42 4.05
CA GLY A 82 2.18 13.79 4.42
C GLY A 82 2.24 14.76 3.23
N VAL A 83 3.25 14.61 2.37
CA VAL A 83 3.41 15.41 1.14
C VAL A 83 2.30 15.03 0.16
N PHE A 84 2.08 13.74 -0.08
CA PHE A 84 0.98 13.26 -0.92
C PHE A 84 -0.37 13.83 -0.46
N LYS A 85 -0.69 13.73 0.83
CA LYS A 85 -1.98 14.19 1.38
C LYS A 85 -2.19 15.69 1.16
N ARG A 86 -1.15 16.50 1.39
CA ARG A 86 -1.22 17.96 1.17
C ARG A 86 -1.47 18.28 -0.30
N GLU A 87 -0.68 17.71 -1.20
CA GLU A 87 -0.82 17.98 -2.64
C GLU A 87 -2.13 17.45 -3.21
N ALA A 88 -2.56 16.25 -2.80
CA ALA A 88 -3.85 15.70 -3.20
C ALA A 88 -5.02 16.59 -2.73
N ASN A 89 -4.99 17.09 -1.48
CA ASN A 89 -6.02 18.02 -1.00
C ASN A 89 -6.03 19.34 -1.77
N ARG A 90 -4.84 19.92 -2.07
CA ARG A 90 -4.74 21.13 -2.90
C ARG A 90 -5.39 20.90 -4.27
N LEU A 91 -5.02 19.81 -4.94
CA LEU A 91 -5.55 19.45 -6.26
C LEU A 91 -7.06 19.20 -6.23
N ILE A 92 -7.58 18.54 -5.18
CA ILE A 92 -9.02 18.35 -5.01
C ILE A 92 -9.76 19.69 -4.98
N GLN A 93 -9.23 20.70 -4.26
CA GLN A 93 -9.85 22.02 -4.22
C GLN A 93 -9.75 22.76 -5.56
N GLU A 94 -8.62 22.65 -6.25
CA GLU A 94 -8.43 23.26 -7.57
C GLU A 94 -9.34 22.66 -8.64
N ILE A 95 -9.49 21.33 -8.66
CA ILE A 95 -10.39 20.62 -9.57
C ILE A 95 -11.85 21.05 -9.31
N ARG A 96 -12.25 21.12 -8.04
CA ARG A 96 -13.58 21.62 -7.65
C ARG A 96 -13.79 23.08 -8.03
N GLY A 97 -12.77 23.93 -7.88
CA GLY A 97 -12.80 25.33 -8.28
C GLY A 97 -13.01 25.53 -9.78
N ARG A 98 -12.63 24.54 -10.60
CA ARG A 98 -12.92 24.47 -12.04
C ARG A 98 -14.30 23.87 -12.37
N GLY A 99 -15.07 23.44 -11.37
CA GLY A 99 -16.36 22.77 -11.55
C GLY A 99 -16.24 21.32 -12.01
N HIS A 100 -15.07 20.70 -11.84
CA HIS A 100 -14.81 19.31 -12.25
C HIS A 100 -14.92 18.35 -11.07
N LEU A 101 -15.20 17.07 -11.35
CA LEU A 101 -15.27 16.02 -10.34
C LEU A 101 -13.87 15.44 -10.03
N PRO A 102 -13.33 15.56 -8.80
CA PRO A 102 -12.08 14.90 -8.43
C PRO A 102 -12.27 13.38 -8.29
N ILE A 103 -11.45 12.62 -9.01
CA ILE A 103 -11.44 11.15 -9.01
C ILE A 103 -10.06 10.66 -8.58
N VAL A 104 -9.95 10.07 -7.38
CA VAL A 104 -8.69 9.51 -6.87
C VAL A 104 -8.60 8.03 -7.22
N VAL A 105 -7.54 7.61 -7.90
CA VAL A 105 -7.34 6.22 -8.33
C VAL A 105 -5.94 5.75 -7.96
N GLY A 106 -5.80 4.55 -7.38
CA GLY A 106 -4.46 4.02 -7.12
C GLY A 106 -4.38 2.69 -6.40
N GLY A 107 -3.22 2.04 -6.50
CA GLY A 107 -2.90 0.80 -5.80
C GLY A 107 -2.29 1.01 -4.41
N THR A 108 -1.84 2.22 -4.08
CA THR A 108 -1.25 2.53 -2.77
C THR A 108 -2.37 2.92 -1.80
N HIS A 109 -3.13 1.92 -1.31
CA HIS A 109 -4.29 2.18 -0.45
C HIS A 109 -3.95 2.93 0.85
N TYR A 110 -2.68 2.91 1.25
CA TYR A 110 -2.19 3.72 2.35
C TYR A 110 -2.36 5.24 2.10
N TYR A 111 -2.11 5.69 0.88
CA TYR A 111 -2.29 7.09 0.47
C TYR A 111 -3.78 7.48 0.49
N THR A 112 -4.64 6.63 -0.06
CA THR A 112 -6.09 6.89 -0.05
C THR A 112 -6.67 6.87 1.35
N LYS A 113 -6.21 5.99 2.25
CA LYS A 113 -6.58 6.02 3.68
C LYS A 113 -6.16 7.32 4.37
N ALA A 114 -4.93 7.78 4.15
CA ALA A 114 -4.46 9.02 4.76
C ALA A 114 -5.22 10.26 4.27
N LEU A 115 -5.68 10.22 3.01
CA LEU A 115 -6.52 11.24 2.40
C LEU A 115 -7.94 11.24 2.99
N LEU A 116 -8.57 10.06 3.11
CA LEU A 116 -9.94 9.91 3.58
C LEU A 116 -10.11 10.14 5.09
N PHE A 117 -9.11 9.77 5.90
CA PHE A 117 -9.23 9.85 7.36
C PHE A 117 -8.20 10.81 7.95
N LYS A 118 -8.67 11.97 8.41
CA LYS A 118 -7.84 13.03 9.02
C LYS A 118 -6.95 12.50 10.16
N ASP A 119 -7.45 11.57 10.96
CA ASP A 119 -6.82 11.09 12.20
C ASP A 119 -5.97 9.81 12.06
N THR A 120 -5.90 9.20 10.86
CA THR A 120 -5.16 7.93 10.72
C THR A 120 -3.64 8.07 10.75
N LEU A 121 -3.12 9.25 10.41
CA LEU A 121 -1.71 9.59 10.64
C LEU A 121 -1.42 9.82 12.13
N VAL A 122 -2.45 9.91 12.97
CA VAL A 122 -2.36 10.21 14.40
C VAL A 122 -2.41 8.92 15.24
N ALA A 123 -3.00 7.83 14.73
CA ALA A 123 -3.26 6.62 15.53
C ALA A 123 -2.63 5.30 15.01
N SER A 124 -2.00 5.29 13.83
CA SER A 124 -1.57 4.04 13.20
C SER A 124 -0.09 3.72 13.33
N GLU A 125 0.23 2.43 13.20
CA GLU A 125 1.54 1.76 13.22
C GLU A 125 2.61 2.31 12.27
N ASP A 126 2.36 3.43 11.61
CA ASP A 126 3.16 3.94 10.50
C ASP A 126 3.54 5.42 10.70
N GLU A 127 3.64 5.89 11.95
CA GLU A 127 4.08 7.24 12.34
C GLU A 127 5.52 7.59 11.90
N THR A 128 6.32 6.57 11.53
CA THR A 128 7.68 6.72 10.99
C THR A 128 7.77 7.48 9.67
N SER A 129 6.66 7.63 8.93
CA SER A 129 6.61 8.32 7.63
C SER A 129 6.20 9.79 7.69
N ILE A 130 6.01 10.37 8.89
CA ILE A 130 5.54 11.76 9.06
C ILE A 130 6.71 12.75 9.14
N LEU A 131 7.90 12.27 9.51
CA LEU A 131 9.13 13.06 9.54
C LEU A 131 9.81 13.04 8.16
N PRO A 132 10.51 14.13 7.76
CA PRO A 132 11.17 14.24 6.45
C PRO A 132 12.10 13.04 6.19
N PRO A 133 12.36 12.71 4.91
CA PRO A 133 13.21 11.59 4.56
C PRO A 133 14.53 11.66 5.35
N ALA A 134 14.93 10.51 5.86
CA ALA A 134 16.20 10.35 6.53
C ALA A 134 17.32 10.79 5.57
N HIS A 135 18.02 11.89 5.90
CA HIS A 135 19.39 12.05 5.45
C HIS A 135 20.17 10.80 5.87
N ASP A 136 21.05 10.31 5.00
CA ASP A 136 21.85 9.13 5.31
C ASP A 136 22.90 9.45 6.38
N ASN A 137 22.47 9.43 7.64
CA ASN A 137 23.31 9.68 8.80
C ASN A 137 23.96 8.37 9.29
N SER A 138 23.93 7.30 8.49
CA SER A 138 24.62 6.04 8.81
C SER A 138 26.11 6.24 9.08
N ARG A 139 26.73 7.22 8.40
CA ARG A 139 28.11 7.65 8.60
C ARG A 139 28.36 8.27 9.97
N GLU A 140 27.37 8.97 10.52
CA GLU A 140 27.43 9.61 11.85
C GLU A 140 27.02 8.63 12.96
N HIS A 141 26.21 7.63 12.61
CA HIS A 141 25.68 6.64 13.54
C HIS A 141 25.79 5.21 12.98
N PRO A 142 26.96 4.55 13.14
CA PRO A 142 27.22 3.21 12.59
C PRO A 142 26.20 2.14 13.04
N ILE A 143 25.59 2.33 14.21
CA ILE A 143 24.58 1.41 14.74
C ILE A 143 23.34 1.27 13.84
N LEU A 144 23.06 2.26 12.98
CA LEU A 144 21.92 2.23 12.06
C LEU A 144 22.09 1.21 10.91
N GLU A 145 23.32 0.74 10.68
CA GLU A 145 23.66 -0.29 9.69
C GLU A 145 23.93 -1.66 10.31
N ASP A 146 23.97 -1.76 11.64
CA ASP A 146 24.19 -3.02 12.37
C ASP A 146 23.01 -3.99 12.19
N THR A 147 23.12 -5.20 12.74
CA THR A 147 22.08 -6.22 12.78
C THR A 147 20.79 -5.70 13.43
N THR A 148 19.64 -6.24 13.01
CA THR A 148 18.34 -5.79 13.52
C THR A 148 18.21 -6.03 15.03
N GLU A 149 18.84 -7.07 15.56
CA GLU A 149 18.92 -7.33 17.00
C GLU A 149 19.71 -6.25 17.74
N ALA A 150 20.87 -5.84 17.21
CA ALA A 150 21.67 -4.76 17.81
C ALA A 150 20.89 -3.44 17.84
N MET A 151 20.28 -3.06 16.71
CA MET A 151 19.43 -1.86 16.64
C MET A 151 18.25 -1.93 17.61
N ARG A 152 17.58 -3.09 17.70
CA ARG A 152 16.45 -3.27 18.61
C ARG A 152 16.87 -3.22 20.08
N LYS A 153 18.02 -3.81 20.42
CA LYS A 153 18.57 -3.74 21.78
C LYS A 153 18.85 -2.30 22.18
N LYS A 154 19.46 -1.52 21.28
CA LYS A 154 19.65 -0.08 21.52
C LYS A 154 18.32 0.65 21.64
N LEU A 155 17.36 0.36 20.77
CA LEU A 155 16.03 0.95 20.84
C LEU A 155 15.35 0.62 22.18
N GLN A 156 15.52 -0.60 22.71
CA GLN A 156 14.99 -0.98 24.02
C GLN A 156 15.59 -0.16 25.18
N GLU A 157 16.88 0.20 25.08
CA GLU A 157 17.54 1.05 26.07
C GLU A 157 17.03 2.50 26.01
N VAL A 158 16.80 3.04 24.81
CA VAL A 158 16.47 4.47 24.64
C VAL A 158 14.96 4.76 24.62
N ASP A 159 14.17 3.88 24.01
CA ASP A 159 12.71 3.99 23.81
C ASP A 159 12.06 2.59 23.86
N PRO A 160 11.86 2.03 25.08
CA PRO A 160 11.27 0.71 25.25
C PRO A 160 9.84 0.62 24.71
N ILE A 161 9.10 1.74 24.71
CA ILE A 161 7.72 1.80 24.18
C ILE A 161 7.71 1.47 22.69
N MET A 162 8.63 2.04 21.91
CA MET A 162 8.75 1.73 20.49
C MET A 162 9.38 0.36 20.23
N ALA A 163 10.34 -0.08 21.05
CA ALA A 163 10.96 -1.39 20.91
C ALA A 163 9.95 -2.54 21.07
N ASP A 164 9.02 -2.42 22.03
CA ASP A 164 7.93 -3.39 22.24
C ASP A 164 6.82 -3.28 21.20
N ARG A 165 6.67 -2.12 20.56
CA ARG A 165 5.68 -1.89 19.51
C ARG A 165 6.03 -2.61 18.21
N TRP A 166 7.31 -2.72 17.87
CA TRP A 166 7.77 -3.23 16.56
C TRP A 166 8.17 -4.71 16.61
N HIS A 167 7.86 -5.45 15.54
CA HIS A 167 8.30 -6.84 15.44
C HIS A 167 9.83 -6.87 15.25
N PRO A 168 10.56 -7.84 15.81
CA PRO A 168 12.02 -7.93 15.62
C PRO A 168 12.46 -7.95 14.14
N ASN A 169 11.60 -8.41 13.24
CA ASN A 169 11.88 -8.43 11.80
C ASN A 169 11.55 -7.12 11.07
N ASP A 170 10.90 -6.15 11.72
CA ASP A 170 10.54 -4.85 11.14
C ASP A 170 11.75 -3.89 11.17
N ARG A 171 12.86 -4.31 10.56
CA ARG A 171 14.15 -3.60 10.55
C ARG A 171 13.98 -2.11 10.23
N ARG A 172 13.15 -1.79 9.23
CA ARG A 172 12.90 -0.41 8.80
C ARG A 172 12.27 0.46 9.90
N LYS A 173 11.28 -0.07 10.64
CA LYS A 173 10.60 0.67 11.72
C LYS A 173 11.50 0.83 12.94
N ILE A 174 12.26 -0.21 13.25
CA ILE A 174 13.26 -0.18 14.33
C ILE A 174 14.36 0.84 14.02
N ARG A 175 14.98 0.75 12.83
CA ARG A 175 16.01 1.70 12.36
C ARG A 175 15.50 3.12 12.43
N ARG A 176 14.30 3.40 11.92
CA ARG A 176 13.73 4.75 11.92
C ARG A 176 13.44 5.28 13.32
N SER A 177 12.92 4.45 14.23
CA SER A 177 12.66 4.86 15.61
C SER A 177 13.97 5.21 16.33
N LEU A 178 15.02 4.43 16.08
CA LEU A 178 16.36 4.68 16.63
C LEU A 178 17.00 5.93 16.00
N GLU A 179 16.88 6.10 14.69
CA GLU A 179 17.37 7.26 13.95
C GLU A 179 16.75 8.58 14.46
N ILE A 180 15.44 8.59 14.74
CA ILE A 180 14.76 9.76 15.33
C ILE A 180 15.41 10.14 16.65
N PHE A 181 15.69 9.16 17.52
CA PHE A 181 16.35 9.42 18.79
C PHE A 181 17.78 9.94 18.61
N LEU A 182 18.56 9.33 17.71
CA LEU A 182 19.95 9.72 17.47
C LEU A 182 20.08 11.13 16.87
N THR A 183 19.16 11.51 15.99
CA THR A 183 19.18 12.82 15.32
C THR A 183 18.57 13.94 16.15
N THR A 184 17.51 13.66 16.90
CA THR A 184 16.76 14.70 17.64
C THR A 184 17.04 14.73 19.13
N GLY A 185 17.68 13.68 19.68
CA GLY A 185 17.84 13.47 21.12
C GLY A 185 16.56 13.15 21.88
N LYS A 186 15.39 13.10 21.20
CA LYS A 186 14.09 12.83 21.79
C LYS A 186 13.59 11.45 21.40
N ARG A 187 12.92 10.76 22.32
CA ARG A 187 12.31 9.45 22.04
C ARG A 187 11.23 9.61 20.98
N ALA A 188 11.14 8.65 20.08
CA ALA A 188 10.10 8.65 19.05
C ALA A 188 8.71 8.57 19.71
N SER A 189 8.58 7.81 20.81
CA SER A 189 7.37 7.78 21.66
C SER A 189 6.87 9.16 22.05
N ASP A 190 7.78 10.05 22.47
CA ASP A 190 7.42 11.34 23.05
C ASP A 190 7.05 12.33 21.94
N ILE A 191 7.79 12.31 20.83
CA ILE A 191 7.46 13.11 19.64
C ILE A 191 6.07 12.73 19.12
N TYR A 192 5.75 11.44 19.03
CA TYR A 192 4.44 11.00 18.56
C TYR A 192 3.34 11.38 19.55
N ALA A 193 3.53 11.20 20.86
CA ALA A 193 2.55 11.61 21.86
C ALA A 193 2.27 13.13 21.84
N GLU A 194 3.31 13.95 21.66
CA GLU A 194 3.18 15.41 21.55
C GLU A 194 2.47 15.82 20.25
N GLN A 195 2.79 15.18 19.12
CA GLN A 195 2.07 15.41 17.86
C GLN A 195 0.59 15.02 17.95
N GLN A 196 0.27 13.92 18.64
CA GLN A 196 -1.11 13.51 18.88
C GLN A 196 -1.87 14.57 19.68
N LYS A 197 -1.27 15.12 20.74
CA LYS A 197 -1.87 16.20 21.54
C LYS A 197 -2.09 17.48 20.75
N ARG A 198 -1.08 17.93 19.98
CA ARG A 198 -1.19 19.14 19.15
C ARG A 198 -2.29 19.00 18.10
N LYS A 199 -2.34 17.87 17.40
CA LYS A 199 -3.36 17.61 16.39
C LYS A 199 -4.76 17.42 16.98
N ALA A 200 -4.86 16.82 18.17
CA ALA A 200 -6.14 16.76 18.88
C ALA A 200 -6.63 18.16 19.27
N ALA A 201 -5.72 19.05 19.68
CA ALA A 201 -6.05 20.45 19.95
C ALA A 201 -6.42 21.24 18.67
N GLU A 202 -5.70 21.03 17.56
CA GLU A 202 -6.02 21.62 16.25
C GLU A 202 -7.36 21.13 15.72
N ALA A 203 -7.64 19.82 15.82
CA ALA A 203 -8.92 19.24 15.41
C ALA A 203 -10.10 19.75 16.26
N ALA A 204 -9.87 20.01 17.55
CA ALA A 204 -10.86 20.65 18.42
C ALA A 204 -11.07 22.14 18.09
N ALA A 205 -10.07 22.82 17.53
CA ALA A 205 -10.13 24.23 17.15
C ALA A 205 -10.66 24.47 15.71
N GLN A 206 -10.66 23.46 14.84
CA GLN A 206 -10.99 23.56 13.41
C GLN A 206 -12.34 22.90 13.05
N SER A 207 -13.27 22.80 14.01
CA SER A 207 -14.59 22.19 13.77
C SER A 207 -15.43 22.87 12.67
N ASP A 208 -15.08 24.11 12.28
CA ASP A 208 -16.00 24.96 11.51
C ASP A 208 -15.50 25.39 10.11
N ALA A 209 -14.30 25.01 9.65
CA ALA A 209 -13.68 25.70 8.50
C ALA A 209 -13.55 24.94 7.16
N GLU A 210 -13.62 23.60 7.10
CA GLU A 210 -13.50 22.88 5.82
C GLU A 210 -14.50 21.71 5.72
N PRO A 211 -15.30 21.62 4.64
CA PRO A 211 -16.14 20.46 4.40
C PRO A 211 -15.23 19.22 4.31
N THR A 212 -15.41 18.27 5.24
CA THR A 212 -14.91 16.90 5.04
C THR A 212 -15.46 16.40 3.71
N ALA A 213 -14.57 16.06 2.77
CA ALA A 213 -14.96 15.50 1.48
C ALA A 213 -15.99 14.39 1.71
N ASP A 214 -17.01 14.33 0.85
CA ASP A 214 -18.01 13.27 0.86
C ASP A 214 -17.60 12.20 -0.16
N PRO A 215 -17.03 11.06 0.27
CA PRO A 215 -16.41 10.12 -0.65
C PRO A 215 -17.42 9.07 -1.13
N LEU A 216 -17.44 8.80 -2.43
CA LEU A 216 -17.98 7.58 -3.02
C LEU A 216 -16.82 6.62 -3.31
N LEU A 217 -16.81 5.45 -2.67
CA LEU A 217 -15.71 4.50 -2.76
C LEU A 217 -16.09 3.32 -3.64
N PHE A 218 -15.33 3.09 -4.71
CA PHE A 218 -15.43 1.89 -5.54
C PHE A 218 -14.27 0.95 -5.23
N TRP A 219 -14.58 -0.28 -4.84
CA TRP A 219 -13.61 -1.35 -4.73
C TRP A 219 -13.76 -2.30 -5.91
N VAL A 220 -12.90 -2.13 -6.92
CA VAL A 220 -12.83 -3.02 -8.08
C VAL A 220 -12.10 -4.30 -7.67
N HIS A 221 -12.84 -5.40 -7.64
CA HIS A 221 -12.37 -6.69 -7.13
C HIS A 221 -12.44 -7.76 -8.23
N THR A 222 -11.46 -8.64 -8.24
CA THR A 222 -11.34 -9.75 -9.19
C THR A 222 -11.07 -11.02 -8.39
N GLU A 223 -11.66 -12.14 -8.78
CA GLU A 223 -11.32 -13.43 -8.18
C GLU A 223 -9.83 -13.77 -8.30
N LYS A 224 -9.32 -14.52 -7.32
CA LYS A 224 -7.87 -14.78 -7.16
C LYS A 224 -7.25 -15.47 -8.36
N GLN A 225 -7.94 -16.42 -8.99
CA GLN A 225 -7.39 -17.19 -10.11
C GLN A 225 -7.35 -16.34 -11.37
N ALA A 226 -8.48 -15.73 -11.75
CA ALA A 226 -8.57 -14.81 -12.88
C ALA A 226 -7.56 -13.65 -12.75
N LEU A 227 -7.36 -13.12 -11.55
CA LEU A 227 -6.38 -12.06 -11.29
C LEU A 227 -4.95 -12.53 -11.54
N ARG A 228 -4.58 -13.75 -11.13
CA ARG A 228 -3.22 -14.29 -11.37
C ARG A 228 -2.94 -14.38 -12.87
N ASP A 229 -3.86 -14.97 -13.61
CA ASP A 229 -3.69 -15.20 -15.05
C ASP A 229 -3.62 -13.88 -15.83
N ARG A 230 -4.28 -12.82 -15.36
CA ARG A 230 -4.15 -11.47 -15.91
C ARG A 230 -2.81 -10.83 -15.59
N LEU A 231 -2.35 -10.98 -14.35
CA LEU A 231 -1.08 -10.39 -13.93
C LEU A 231 0.10 -11.02 -14.67
N ASP A 232 0.06 -12.33 -14.90
CA ASP A 232 1.11 -13.03 -15.64
C ASP A 232 1.14 -12.58 -17.10
N ARG A 233 -0.01 -12.60 -17.79
CA ARG A 233 -0.16 -12.07 -19.16
C ARG A 233 0.24 -10.60 -19.28
N ARG A 234 0.00 -9.81 -18.23
CA ARG A 234 0.40 -8.40 -18.21
C ARG A 234 1.92 -8.26 -18.16
N VAL A 235 2.62 -9.07 -17.37
CA VAL A 235 4.10 -9.06 -17.37
C VAL A 235 4.63 -9.48 -18.74
N ASP A 236 4.00 -10.45 -19.40
CA ASP A 236 4.38 -10.84 -20.76
C ASP A 236 4.20 -9.67 -21.76
N LYS A 237 3.05 -8.97 -21.70
CA LYS A 237 2.83 -7.75 -22.51
C LYS A 237 3.83 -6.63 -22.21
N MET A 238 4.26 -6.48 -20.95
CA MET A 238 5.27 -5.49 -20.59
C MET A 238 6.61 -5.83 -21.25
N LEU A 239 6.96 -7.11 -21.33
CA LEU A 239 8.16 -7.55 -22.04
C LEU A 239 8.10 -7.17 -23.53
N ASP A 240 6.97 -7.46 -24.20
CA ASP A 240 6.75 -7.11 -25.60
C ASP A 240 6.79 -5.59 -25.84
N ALA A 241 6.39 -4.80 -24.84
CA ALA A 241 6.38 -3.34 -24.91
C ALA A 241 7.75 -2.68 -24.66
N GLY A 242 8.80 -3.44 -24.34
CA GLY A 242 10.14 -2.89 -24.08
C GLY A 242 10.52 -2.75 -22.61
N LEU A 243 9.98 -3.58 -21.71
CA LEU A 243 10.33 -3.58 -20.28
C LEU A 243 11.85 -3.68 -20.04
N MET A 244 12.55 -4.48 -20.85
CA MET A 244 13.99 -4.66 -20.70
C MET A 244 14.76 -3.36 -20.96
N ASP A 245 14.32 -2.57 -21.93
CA ASP A 245 14.96 -1.30 -22.28
C ASP A 245 14.83 -0.30 -21.12
N GLU A 246 13.66 -0.22 -20.48
CA GLU A 246 13.47 0.60 -19.27
C GLU A 246 14.34 0.14 -18.10
N ILE A 247 14.45 -1.18 -17.86
CA ILE A 247 15.28 -1.73 -16.78
C ILE A 247 16.76 -1.40 -17.01
N ILE A 248 17.24 -1.55 -18.25
CA ILE A 248 18.61 -1.19 -18.64
C ILE A 248 18.83 0.33 -18.51
N GLN A 249 17.86 1.15 -18.92
CA GLN A 249 17.91 2.60 -18.77
C GLN A 249 18.01 3.01 -17.29
N MET A 250 17.22 2.38 -16.41
CA MET A 250 17.29 2.57 -14.97
C MET A 250 18.67 2.21 -14.41
N ASN A 251 19.25 1.09 -14.84
CA ASN A 251 20.59 0.68 -14.41
C ASN A 251 21.67 1.66 -14.88
N ASN A 252 21.62 2.08 -16.14
CA ASN A 252 22.54 3.06 -16.70
C ASN A 252 22.44 4.41 -15.97
N TYR A 253 21.24 4.83 -15.59
CA TYR A 253 21.02 6.03 -14.79
C TYR A 253 21.68 5.94 -13.41
N LEU A 254 21.66 4.78 -12.75
CA LEU A 254 22.39 4.59 -11.49
C LEU A 254 23.90 4.63 -11.70
N ARG A 255 24.40 4.05 -12.80
CA ARG A 255 25.84 3.98 -13.10
C ARG A 255 26.48 5.32 -13.42
N THR A 256 25.74 6.25 -14.03
CA THR A 256 26.25 7.60 -14.30
C THR A 256 26.40 8.44 -13.04
N ARG A 257 25.96 7.94 -11.88
CA ARG A 257 26.12 8.61 -10.59
C ARG A 257 27.35 8.08 -9.85
N SER A 258 28.26 8.99 -9.53
CA SER A 258 29.49 8.72 -8.77
C SER A 258 29.27 8.60 -7.26
N ASP A 259 28.10 9.02 -6.76
CA ASP A 259 27.80 9.02 -5.33
C ASP A 259 27.10 7.73 -4.89
N THR A 260 27.29 7.37 -3.62
CA THR A 260 26.58 6.30 -2.92
C THR A 260 25.08 6.59 -2.89
N PHE A 261 24.39 6.21 -3.97
CA PHE A 261 22.96 6.42 -4.13
C PHE A 261 22.19 5.31 -3.38
N ASP A 262 21.30 5.69 -2.47
CA ASP A 262 20.47 4.74 -1.70
C ASP A 262 19.41 4.07 -2.59
N SER A 263 19.75 2.92 -3.17
CA SER A 263 18.84 2.09 -3.97
C SER A 263 17.80 1.33 -3.12
N THR A 264 17.81 1.48 -1.79
CA THR A 264 16.84 0.82 -0.90
C THR A 264 15.49 1.54 -0.82
N ARG A 265 15.32 2.66 -1.55
CA ARG A 265 14.12 3.51 -1.48
C ARG A 265 13.56 3.85 -2.86
N GLY A 266 12.32 4.34 -2.85
CA GLY A 266 11.68 4.93 -4.02
C GLY A 266 11.50 3.99 -5.20
N ILE A 267 11.72 4.52 -6.41
CA ILE A 267 11.54 3.82 -7.67
C ILE A 267 12.44 2.59 -7.81
N TRP A 268 13.57 2.56 -7.09
CA TRP A 268 14.54 1.46 -7.09
C TRP A 268 14.01 0.22 -6.35
N GLN A 269 12.94 0.36 -5.56
CA GLN A 269 12.23 -0.74 -4.93
C GLN A 269 11.04 -1.25 -5.75
N SER A 270 10.85 -0.72 -6.96
CA SER A 270 9.79 -1.15 -7.88
C SER A 270 9.91 -2.64 -8.23
N ILE A 271 8.74 -3.28 -8.40
CA ILE A 271 8.66 -4.66 -8.88
C ILE A 271 9.01 -4.64 -10.37
N GLY A 272 10.06 -5.38 -10.74
CA GLY A 272 10.65 -5.36 -12.07
C GLY A 272 12.11 -4.92 -12.05
N PHE A 273 12.49 -3.92 -11.24
CA PHE A 273 13.88 -3.48 -11.22
C PHE A 273 14.71 -4.35 -10.27
N LYS A 274 14.25 -4.52 -9.03
CA LYS A 274 14.94 -5.32 -8.02
C LYS A 274 15.07 -6.80 -8.41
N GLU A 275 14.07 -7.35 -9.09
CA GLU A 275 14.10 -8.76 -9.53
C GLU A 275 15.15 -9.00 -10.62
N PHE A 276 15.48 -7.98 -11.41
CA PHE A 276 16.43 -8.05 -12.52
C PHE A 276 17.86 -7.63 -12.15
N GLN A 277 18.13 -7.30 -10.88
CA GLN A 277 19.50 -7.02 -10.41
C GLN A 277 20.51 -8.15 -10.75
N PRO A 278 20.19 -9.45 -10.60
CA PRO A 278 21.12 -10.52 -10.99
C PRO A 278 21.40 -10.54 -12.50
N PHE A 279 20.38 -10.25 -13.32
CA PHE A 279 20.52 -10.16 -14.77
C PHE A 279 21.39 -8.97 -15.19
N LEU A 280 21.19 -7.80 -14.57
CA LEU A 280 22.00 -6.61 -14.81
C LEU A 280 23.47 -6.84 -14.41
N GLY A 281 23.72 -7.46 -13.26
CA GLY A 281 25.08 -7.82 -12.83
C GLY A 281 25.76 -8.83 -13.76
N ALA A 282 25.00 -9.75 -14.35
CA ALA A 282 25.53 -10.71 -15.33
C ALA A 282 25.94 -10.02 -16.66
N ILE A 283 25.14 -9.05 -17.13
CA ILE A 283 25.52 -8.21 -18.28
C ILE A 283 26.83 -7.48 -17.99
N GLU A 284 26.97 -6.91 -16.80
CA GLU A 284 28.17 -6.17 -16.39
C GLU A 284 29.40 -7.07 -16.28
N ALA A 285 29.21 -8.33 -15.86
CA ALA A 285 30.28 -9.34 -15.83
C ALA A 285 30.62 -9.91 -17.22
N GLY A 286 29.95 -9.46 -18.29
CA GLY A 286 30.19 -9.93 -19.66
C GLY A 286 29.62 -11.33 -19.95
N VAL A 287 28.65 -11.80 -19.16
CA VAL A 287 27.95 -13.06 -19.40
C VAL A 287 27.10 -12.92 -20.66
N THR A 288 27.18 -13.90 -21.56
CA THR A 288 26.48 -13.90 -22.85
C THR A 288 25.91 -15.27 -23.18
N GLY A 289 25.04 -15.33 -24.19
CA GLY A 289 24.43 -16.58 -24.67
C GLY A 289 23.36 -17.15 -23.75
N ASP A 290 23.23 -18.47 -23.73
CA ASP A 290 22.14 -19.20 -23.07
C ASP A 290 22.06 -18.95 -21.56
N GLU A 291 23.19 -18.67 -20.90
CA GLU A 291 23.23 -18.39 -19.46
C GLU A 291 22.53 -17.07 -19.12
N LEU A 292 22.74 -16.04 -19.94
CA LEU A 292 22.09 -14.74 -19.76
C LEU A 292 20.58 -14.84 -20.00
N GLU A 293 20.17 -15.61 -21.01
CA GLU A 293 18.76 -15.83 -21.32
C GLU A 293 18.05 -16.60 -20.20
N LYS A 294 18.71 -17.62 -19.63
CA LYS A 294 18.20 -18.33 -18.46
C LYS A 294 18.00 -17.40 -17.26
N LEU A 295 18.98 -16.54 -16.97
CA LEU A 295 18.86 -15.53 -15.91
C LEU A 295 17.71 -14.56 -16.17
N ARG A 296 17.51 -14.15 -17.43
CA ARG A 296 16.40 -13.29 -17.85
C ARG A 296 15.05 -13.94 -17.53
N LEU A 297 14.87 -15.20 -17.89
CA LEU A 297 13.65 -15.98 -17.61
C LEU A 297 13.42 -16.17 -16.10
N ASP A 298 14.48 -16.46 -15.34
CA ASP A 298 14.39 -16.59 -13.88
C ASP A 298 13.97 -15.27 -13.21
N CYS A 299 14.50 -14.13 -13.69
CA CYS A 299 14.10 -12.80 -13.22
C CYS A 299 12.64 -12.47 -13.57
N LEU A 300 12.18 -12.87 -14.76
CA LEU A 300 10.78 -12.70 -15.20
C LEU A 300 9.81 -13.47 -14.28
N GLU A 301 10.12 -14.72 -13.95
CA GLU A 301 9.28 -15.52 -13.04
C GLU A 301 9.26 -14.98 -11.61
N LYS A 302 10.39 -14.42 -11.14
CA LYS A 302 10.45 -13.68 -9.87
C LYS A 302 9.56 -12.44 -9.92
N MET A 303 9.57 -11.68 -11.01
CA MET A 303 8.73 -10.49 -11.19
C MET A 303 7.24 -10.84 -11.21
N LYS A 304 6.84 -11.89 -11.93
CA LYS A 304 5.46 -12.41 -11.90
C LYS A 304 5.05 -12.80 -10.48
N THR A 305 5.93 -13.50 -9.77
CA THR A 305 5.70 -13.89 -8.37
C THR A 305 5.53 -12.69 -7.44
N ALA A 306 6.42 -11.71 -7.52
CA ALA A 306 6.36 -10.48 -6.73
C ALA A 306 5.08 -9.68 -7.02
N THR A 307 4.68 -9.59 -8.30
CA THR A 307 3.44 -8.95 -8.74
C THR A 307 2.21 -9.61 -8.12
N ARG A 308 2.13 -10.96 -8.13
CA ARG A 308 1.05 -11.73 -7.50
C ARG A 308 1.02 -11.53 -5.98
N GLN A 309 2.18 -11.47 -5.34
CA GLN A 309 2.29 -11.21 -3.90
C GLN A 309 1.78 -9.80 -3.55
N TYR A 310 2.13 -8.79 -4.36
CA TYR A 310 1.67 -7.41 -4.18
C TYR A 310 0.15 -7.29 -4.33
N ALA A 311 -0.43 -7.87 -5.38
CA ALA A 311 -1.88 -7.90 -5.57
C ALA A 311 -2.61 -8.61 -4.41
N LYS A 312 -2.05 -9.72 -3.90
CA LYS A 312 -2.58 -10.41 -2.72
C LYS A 312 -2.50 -9.57 -1.45
N TYR A 313 -1.42 -8.80 -1.28
CA TYR A 313 -1.28 -7.88 -0.15
C TYR A 313 -2.35 -6.78 -0.23
N GLN A 314 -2.50 -6.15 -1.39
CA GLN A 314 -3.53 -5.13 -1.69
C GLN A 314 -4.95 -5.62 -1.38
N MET A 315 -5.34 -6.80 -1.86
CA MET A 315 -6.66 -7.37 -1.58
C MET A 315 -6.90 -7.63 -0.08
N LYS A 316 -5.86 -8.01 0.67
CA LYS A 316 -5.97 -8.21 2.12
C LYS A 316 -5.96 -6.90 2.90
N TRP A 317 -5.37 -5.86 2.34
CA TRP A 317 -5.20 -4.59 3.02
C TRP A 317 -6.54 -3.88 3.22
N ILE A 318 -7.40 -3.85 2.20
CA ILE A 318 -8.71 -3.17 2.26
C ILE A 318 -9.58 -3.71 3.42
N PRO A 319 -9.85 -5.02 3.56
CA PRO A 319 -10.59 -5.58 4.69
C PRO A 319 -9.94 -5.34 6.06
N LYS A 320 -8.60 -5.35 6.11
CA LYS A 320 -7.86 -5.26 7.38
C LYS A 320 -7.70 -3.83 7.89
N GLN A 321 -7.59 -2.86 6.99
CA GLN A 321 -7.11 -1.51 7.30
C GLN A 321 -8.13 -0.43 6.92
N MET A 322 -8.83 -0.58 5.79
CA MET A 322 -9.79 0.42 5.29
C MET A 322 -11.18 0.20 5.90
N MET A 323 -11.72 -1.02 5.79
CA MET A 323 -13.08 -1.33 6.24
C MET A 323 -13.33 -1.09 7.73
N PRO A 324 -12.42 -1.43 8.66
CA PRO A 324 -12.64 -1.16 10.08
C PRO A 324 -12.81 0.33 10.38
N LEU A 325 -12.04 1.18 9.69
CA LEU A 325 -12.15 2.64 9.84
C LEU A 325 -13.42 3.20 9.22
N LEU A 326 -13.84 2.67 8.06
CA LEU A 326 -15.14 3.02 7.48
C LEU A 326 -16.28 2.65 8.42
N LYS A 327 -16.20 1.48 9.07
CA LYS A 327 -17.19 1.03 10.06
C LYS A 327 -17.20 1.90 11.30
N GLU A 328 -16.04 2.24 11.85
CA GLU A 328 -15.91 3.14 13.01
C GLU A 328 -16.49 4.54 12.73
N ARG A 329 -16.35 5.02 11.49
CA ARG A 329 -16.90 6.31 11.03
C ARG A 329 -18.32 6.22 10.47
N GLY A 330 -18.98 5.06 10.57
CA GLY A 330 -20.33 4.86 10.03
C GLY A 330 -20.48 5.13 8.53
N SER A 331 -19.39 4.98 7.77
CA SER A 331 -19.29 5.29 6.32
C SER A 331 -19.11 4.04 5.45
N LEU A 332 -19.35 2.84 6.01
CA LEU A 332 -19.22 1.57 5.28
C LEU A 332 -20.24 1.45 4.14
N ASP A 333 -21.38 2.11 4.29
CA ASP A 333 -22.43 2.27 3.28
C ASP A 333 -21.99 3.05 2.04
N LYS A 334 -20.81 3.67 2.06
CA LYS A 334 -20.20 4.36 0.91
C LYS A 334 -19.23 3.50 0.09
N LEU A 335 -18.96 2.26 0.51
CA LEU A 335 -18.02 1.34 -0.13
C LEU A 335 -18.73 0.31 -1.01
N TYR A 336 -18.67 0.51 -2.32
CA TYR A 336 -19.30 -0.34 -3.33
C TYR A 336 -18.29 -1.28 -3.98
N VAL A 337 -18.58 -2.58 -3.99
CA VAL A 337 -17.73 -3.59 -4.64
C VAL A 337 -18.20 -3.80 -6.08
N LEU A 338 -17.27 -3.72 -7.03
CA LEU A 338 -17.52 -3.96 -8.46
C LEU A 338 -16.75 -5.20 -8.91
N ASP A 339 -17.44 -6.11 -9.59
CA ASP A 339 -16.86 -7.37 -10.05
C ASP A 339 -16.19 -7.18 -11.41
N SER A 340 -14.86 -7.28 -11.43
CA SER A 340 -14.10 -7.27 -12.67
C SER A 340 -13.54 -8.63 -13.03
N THR A 341 -14.11 -9.74 -12.56
CA THR A 341 -13.60 -11.12 -12.76
C THR A 341 -13.66 -11.60 -14.22
N ASP A 342 -14.68 -11.22 -14.95
CA ASP A 342 -14.80 -11.47 -16.39
C ASP A 342 -14.55 -10.18 -17.18
N VAL A 343 -13.58 -10.21 -18.10
CA VAL A 343 -13.25 -9.04 -18.94
C VAL A 343 -14.38 -8.73 -19.92
N SER A 344 -15.08 -9.76 -20.42
CA SER A 344 -16.17 -9.58 -21.38
C SER A 344 -17.39 -8.87 -20.77
N GLN A 345 -17.55 -8.98 -19.45
CA GLN A 345 -18.63 -8.33 -18.70
C GLN A 345 -18.20 -7.04 -18.00
N TYR A 346 -16.96 -6.56 -18.22
CA TYR A 346 -16.41 -5.42 -17.52
C TYR A 346 -17.29 -4.16 -17.68
N ALA A 347 -17.76 -3.88 -18.89
CA ALA A 347 -18.66 -2.76 -19.16
C ALA A 347 -19.92 -2.81 -18.27
N GLY A 348 -20.65 -3.92 -18.25
CA GLY A 348 -21.89 -4.06 -17.49
C GLY A 348 -21.71 -4.22 -15.99
N GLN A 349 -20.66 -4.91 -15.53
CA GLN A 349 -20.47 -5.23 -14.10
C GLN A 349 -19.66 -4.18 -13.35
N VAL A 350 -18.85 -3.38 -14.06
CA VAL A 350 -17.98 -2.36 -13.47
C VAL A 350 -18.39 -0.98 -13.94
N THR A 351 -18.25 -0.70 -15.23
CA THR A 351 -18.43 0.66 -15.78
C THR A 351 -19.86 1.17 -15.61
N ASP A 352 -20.86 0.45 -16.12
CA ASP A 352 -22.26 0.86 -16.08
C ASP A 352 -22.77 1.01 -14.64
N LYS A 353 -22.43 0.06 -13.76
CA LYS A 353 -22.80 0.14 -12.34
C LYS A 353 -22.16 1.33 -11.64
N ALA A 354 -20.88 1.58 -11.90
CA ALA A 354 -20.19 2.74 -11.31
C ALA A 354 -20.77 4.06 -11.81
N ILE A 355 -21.13 4.14 -13.10
CA ILE A 355 -21.78 5.32 -13.67
C ILE A 355 -23.13 5.56 -12.98
N ILE A 356 -23.99 4.54 -12.90
CA ILE A 356 -25.31 4.66 -12.24
C ILE A 356 -25.16 5.09 -10.77
N LEU A 357 -24.22 4.50 -10.04
CA LEU A 357 -23.97 4.84 -8.64
C LEU A 357 -23.42 6.26 -8.49
N THR A 358 -22.53 6.69 -9.40
CA THR A 358 -21.98 8.05 -9.38
C THR A 358 -23.04 9.08 -9.73
N GLU A 359 -23.89 8.81 -10.72
CA GLU A 359 -24.99 9.70 -11.11
C GLU A 359 -25.97 9.90 -9.95
N LYS A 360 -26.42 8.82 -9.32
CA LYS A 360 -27.28 8.87 -8.12
C LYS A 360 -26.61 9.59 -6.96
N PHE A 361 -25.33 9.34 -6.72
CA PHE A 361 -24.56 9.99 -5.67
C PHE A 361 -24.51 11.51 -5.88
N LEU A 362 -24.19 11.97 -7.09
CA LEU A 362 -24.12 13.39 -7.43
C LEU A 362 -25.49 14.06 -7.41
N ALA A 363 -26.56 13.34 -7.78
CA ALA A 363 -27.93 13.84 -7.71
C ALA A 363 -28.49 13.92 -6.28
N GLY A 364 -27.88 13.26 -5.30
CA GLY A 364 -28.43 13.11 -3.94
C GLY A 364 -29.52 12.05 -3.84
N ASP A 365 -29.65 11.17 -4.84
CA ASP A 365 -30.69 10.15 -4.86
C ASP A 365 -30.53 9.11 -3.75
N ALA A 366 -31.61 8.38 -3.49
CA ALA A 366 -31.56 7.23 -2.60
C ALA A 366 -30.61 6.15 -3.15
N MET A 367 -29.51 5.93 -2.42
CA MET A 367 -28.50 4.93 -2.75
C MET A 367 -28.90 3.57 -2.19
N ALA A 368 -28.79 2.53 -3.02
CA ALA A 368 -28.96 1.16 -2.55
C ALA A 368 -27.81 0.78 -1.61
N PRO A 369 -28.06 -0.04 -0.56
CA PRO A 369 -27.00 -0.57 0.29
C PRO A 369 -25.92 -1.28 -0.52
N PRO A 370 -24.62 -1.14 -0.20
CA PRO A 370 -23.57 -1.78 -0.98
C PRO A 370 -23.70 -3.31 -1.18
N PRO A 371 -24.13 -4.10 -0.17
CA PRO A 371 -24.33 -5.54 -0.36
C PRO A 371 -25.46 -5.91 -1.33
N SER A 372 -26.40 -5.00 -1.62
CA SER A 372 -27.53 -5.29 -2.52
C SER A 372 -27.25 -4.99 -3.99
N ILE A 373 -26.07 -4.48 -4.34
CA ILE A 373 -25.71 -4.15 -5.74
C ILE A 373 -25.47 -5.40 -6.58
N SER A 374 -24.93 -6.47 -5.98
CA SER A 374 -24.76 -7.76 -6.63
C SER A 374 -24.54 -8.86 -5.58
N GLU A 375 -24.79 -10.11 -5.99
CA GLU A 375 -24.46 -11.27 -5.16
C GLU A 375 -22.96 -11.33 -4.83
N PHE A 376 -22.11 -11.00 -5.81
CA PHE A 376 -20.67 -10.90 -5.63
C PHE A 376 -20.28 -9.85 -4.56
N ALA A 377 -20.90 -8.66 -4.60
CA ALA A 377 -20.65 -7.62 -3.61
C ALA A 377 -21.02 -8.09 -2.20
N ARG A 378 -22.16 -8.79 -2.06
CA ARG A 378 -22.59 -9.40 -0.81
C ARG A 378 -21.57 -10.41 -0.28
N GLU A 379 -21.08 -11.31 -1.12
CA GLU A 379 -20.10 -12.33 -0.73
C GLU A 379 -18.76 -11.70 -0.30
N VAL A 380 -18.23 -10.77 -1.11
CA VAL A 380 -16.95 -10.10 -0.84
C VAL A 380 -17.03 -9.29 0.45
N LEU A 381 -18.08 -8.49 0.64
CA LEU A 381 -18.26 -7.68 1.85
C LEU A 381 -18.44 -8.57 3.08
N THR A 382 -19.26 -9.62 3.01
CA THR A 382 -19.46 -10.57 4.12
C THR A 382 -18.15 -11.25 4.52
N THR A 383 -17.38 -11.71 3.53
CA THR A 383 -16.07 -12.34 3.75
C THR A 383 -15.06 -11.37 4.33
N ALA A 384 -15.08 -10.11 3.85
CA ALA A 384 -14.19 -9.06 4.30
C ALA A 384 -14.50 -8.60 5.72
N GLU A 385 -15.78 -8.51 6.11
CA GLU A 385 -16.20 -8.21 7.48
C GLU A 385 -15.85 -9.32 8.47
N ALA A 386 -15.82 -10.58 8.02
CA ALA A 386 -15.36 -11.70 8.83
C ALA A 386 -13.84 -11.65 9.11
N VAL A 387 -13.07 -10.80 8.42
CA VAL A 387 -11.66 -10.56 8.73
C VAL A 387 -11.58 -9.73 10.01
N PRO A 388 -11.03 -10.27 11.11
CA PRO A 388 -11.06 -9.53 12.37
C PRO A 388 -10.18 -8.29 12.28
N SER A 389 -10.67 -7.20 12.88
CA SER A 389 -9.99 -5.92 12.89
C SER A 389 -8.63 -6.03 13.60
N LEU A 390 -7.73 -5.10 13.30
CA LEU A 390 -6.43 -4.98 13.95
C LEU A 390 -6.50 -4.52 15.41
N GLN A 391 -7.71 -4.34 15.97
CA GLN A 391 -7.94 -4.05 17.39
C GLN A 391 -7.79 -5.32 18.26
N ASP A 392 -6.88 -6.21 17.89
CA ASP A 392 -6.48 -7.34 18.73
C ASP A 392 -5.63 -6.77 19.88
N THR A 393 -5.86 -7.23 21.11
CA THR A 393 -5.03 -6.83 22.26
C THR A 393 -3.57 -7.14 21.93
N ARG A 394 -2.73 -6.09 21.85
CA ARG A 394 -1.30 -6.25 21.64
C ARG A 394 -0.70 -7.06 22.77
N CYS A 395 0.14 -8.02 22.43
CA CYS A 395 0.96 -8.75 23.39
C CYS A 395 2.32 -9.02 22.77
N ASN A 396 3.43 -8.86 23.49
CA ASN A 396 4.75 -9.25 23.00
C ASN A 396 5.08 -10.65 23.53
N LYS A 397 4.67 -11.70 22.81
CA LYS A 397 4.87 -13.10 23.24
C LYS A 397 5.89 -13.81 22.36
N TYR A 398 6.90 -14.41 22.98
CA TYR A 398 7.92 -15.21 22.31
C TYR A 398 7.67 -16.70 22.55
N CYS A 399 7.76 -17.50 21.49
CA CYS A 399 7.70 -18.95 21.58
C CYS A 399 9.11 -19.54 21.45
N GLU A 400 9.65 -20.03 22.56
CA GLU A 400 10.99 -20.63 22.63
C GLU A 400 11.13 -21.87 21.72
N LEU A 401 10.09 -22.70 21.63
CA LEU A 401 10.10 -23.90 20.79
C LEU A 401 10.15 -23.59 19.29
N CYS A 402 9.57 -22.45 18.90
CA CYS A 402 9.44 -22.07 17.51
C CYS A 402 10.45 -20.99 17.08
N GLY A 403 11.09 -20.31 18.03
CA GLY A 403 11.96 -19.16 17.77
C GLY A 403 11.19 -18.02 17.10
N THR A 404 9.92 -17.80 17.48
CA THR A 404 9.05 -16.81 16.81
C THR A 404 8.41 -15.87 17.82
N THR A 405 8.36 -14.58 17.46
CA THR A 405 7.71 -13.52 18.24
C THR A 405 6.36 -13.22 17.63
N LEU A 406 5.33 -13.03 18.48
CA LEU A 406 3.97 -12.77 18.05
C LEU A 406 3.44 -11.58 18.85
N LEU A 407 2.97 -10.57 18.11
CA LEU A 407 2.60 -9.25 18.65
C LEU A 407 1.13 -9.11 19.05
N THR A 408 0.32 -10.15 18.88
CA THR A 408 -1.12 -10.13 19.19
C THR A 408 -1.59 -11.40 19.86
N GLU A 409 -2.55 -11.29 20.78
CA GLU A 409 -3.04 -12.45 21.55
C GLU A 409 -3.65 -13.52 20.64
N ARG A 410 -4.26 -13.11 19.54
CA ARG A 410 -4.80 -14.03 18.55
C ARG A 410 -3.72 -14.72 17.73
N SER A 411 -2.69 -14.00 17.29
CA SER A 411 -1.59 -14.64 16.54
C SER A 411 -0.89 -15.68 17.41
N TRP A 412 -0.73 -15.39 18.70
CA TRP A 412 -0.31 -16.35 19.72
C TRP A 412 -1.24 -17.58 19.78
N ARG A 413 -2.55 -17.39 19.92
CA ARG A 413 -3.53 -18.51 19.95
C ARG A 413 -3.52 -19.34 18.67
N ILE A 414 -3.42 -18.71 17.50
CA ILE A 414 -3.32 -19.41 16.20
C ILE A 414 -2.03 -20.22 16.13
N HIS A 415 -0.91 -19.63 16.56
CA HIS A 415 0.39 -20.29 16.59
C HIS A 415 0.38 -21.55 17.46
N LEU A 416 -0.17 -21.48 18.68
CA LEU A 416 -0.28 -22.63 19.57
C LEU A 416 -1.09 -23.79 18.97
N ARG A 417 -2.07 -23.47 18.12
CA ARG A 417 -2.90 -24.46 17.41
C ARG A 417 -2.29 -24.94 16.08
N ALA A 418 -1.24 -24.30 15.59
CA ALA A 418 -0.65 -24.62 14.29
C ALA A 418 0.04 -25.99 14.32
N LYS A 419 -0.15 -26.79 13.26
CA LYS A 419 0.46 -28.12 13.12
C LYS A 419 1.99 -28.09 13.30
N ALA A 420 2.65 -27.03 12.81
CA ALA A 420 4.09 -26.85 12.95
C ALA A 420 4.52 -26.71 14.42
N HIS A 421 3.81 -25.89 15.21
CA HIS A 421 4.08 -25.74 16.64
C HIS A 421 3.79 -27.05 17.39
N GLN A 422 2.64 -27.67 17.14
CA GLN A 422 2.29 -28.95 17.78
C GLN A 422 3.29 -30.07 17.48
N ARG A 423 3.88 -30.10 16.28
CA ARG A 423 4.97 -31.03 15.94
C ARG A 423 6.20 -30.79 16.80
N ARG A 424 6.63 -29.53 16.97
CA ARG A 424 7.79 -29.18 17.83
C ARG A 424 7.53 -29.47 19.30
N VAL A 425 6.32 -29.21 19.81
CA VAL A 425 5.92 -29.59 21.18
C VAL A 425 6.04 -31.10 21.39
N ARG A 426 5.53 -31.90 20.44
CA ARG A 426 5.65 -33.37 20.51
C ARG A 426 7.10 -33.84 20.44
N GLN A 427 7.92 -33.19 19.62
CA GLN A 427 9.35 -33.49 19.51
C GLN A 427 10.08 -33.18 20.82
N SER A 428 9.90 -31.98 21.37
CA SER A 428 10.50 -31.58 22.66
C SER A 428 10.11 -32.53 23.81
N LYS A 429 8.83 -32.92 23.90
CA LYS A 429 8.38 -33.92 24.89
C LYS A 429 9.07 -35.28 24.71
N ARG A 430 9.29 -35.74 23.47
CA ARG A 430 10.01 -36.99 23.21
C ARG A 430 11.49 -36.89 23.63
N THR A 431 12.15 -35.77 23.35
CA THR A 431 13.56 -35.56 23.70
C THR A 431 13.75 -35.43 25.22
N ALA A 432 12.81 -34.81 25.93
CA ALA A 432 12.84 -34.72 27.39
C ALA A 432 12.59 -36.08 28.08
N LEU A 433 11.77 -36.95 27.49
CA LEU A 433 11.56 -38.30 27.99
C LEU A 433 12.79 -39.21 27.78
N THR A 434 13.53 -39.04 26.68
CA THR A 434 14.77 -39.79 26.44
C THR A 434 15.97 -39.30 27.25
N SER A 435 15.98 -38.06 27.73
CA SER A 435 17.02 -37.58 28.64
C SER A 435 16.84 -38.11 30.07
N ILE A 436 15.59 -38.31 30.51
CA ILE A 436 15.26 -38.87 31.85
C ILE A 436 15.54 -40.39 31.90
N LEU A 437 15.49 -41.09 30.77
CA LEU A 437 15.82 -42.53 30.68
C LEU A 437 17.33 -42.82 30.52
N LYS A 438 18.18 -41.79 30.43
CA LYS A 438 19.64 -41.91 30.30
C LYS A 438 20.42 -41.38 31.51
N SER A 439 19.71 -40.85 32.50
CA SER A 439 20.18 -40.48 33.83
C SER A 439 19.73 -41.56 34.82
#